data_AF-A0AAX3WRQ2-F1
#
_entry.id   AF-A0AAX3WRQ2-F1
#
_cell.length_a   1.000
_cell.length_b   1.000
_cell.length_c   1.000
_cell.angle_alpha   90.00
_cell.angle_beta   90.00
_cell.angle_gamma   90.00
#
_symmetry.space_group_name_H-M   'P 1'
#
loop_
_entity.id
_entity.type
_entity.pdbx_description
1 polymer ?
#
loop_
_entity_poly.entity_id
_entity_poly.type
_entity_poly.pdbx_seq_one_letter_code
_entity_poly.pdbx_strand_id
1 'polypeptide(L)'
;MLTVTVISQVEPLIKIGTDFKMEQIVDGTFTVSFSCFPSENNPGYELLKSESIITVDGNDFRVKVFADNVYSKSVTALSIFYDHLKTYRHGIFEGSHTLNNHINFALQGTGWTFTVDANIANVTNYIRSFGNDNVIKLVQKICKYHNCEFQILPNKQLYFAKEIGGDNDYQYRYKHNISSIVLQEDTTNLATYIKGFGKDDLTVDYTSPNIDIFGRREEEPVKDERFTDATALLNYIKSKLQDEPQLAIETTIPELVARENGERVWLIYEPLGVEMSTRILKQTKVLYNGKLITSSVVFGNSLPKSIEDTLADQEEKIGDTNEYIDDTKEELKEEIEETKEKLQGEFRSEIKKTDDRITLEVEHINTSIAAIDIKADNINLSVNNRITNEMAAINLKADNINLSVNNRITNEVSAIDVRAGRIEIAVSNLDRDTKSAINVMQNSINLKVDKGGSITDINLSPGVATINADKINLNGAVVVDGDISGATNINVNKEITVGQNIRMSGSGTSTIYFAIRCSLQNRATKGICKGRFIIH
;
A
#
# COMPACT_ATOMS: atom_id res chain seq x y z
N MET A 1 27.13 -44.65 -26.98
CA MET A 1 26.72 -45.90 -26.29
C MET A 1 25.68 -45.51 -25.25
N LEU A 2 24.53 -46.19 -25.19
CA LEU A 2 23.56 -45.96 -24.12
C LEU A 2 23.95 -46.76 -22.89
N THR A 3 23.93 -46.13 -21.73
CA THR A 3 24.18 -46.79 -20.45
C THR A 3 23.05 -46.49 -19.47
N VAL A 4 22.77 -47.45 -18.61
CA VAL A 4 21.90 -47.27 -17.45
C VAL A 4 22.74 -47.29 -16.19
N THR A 5 22.45 -46.33 -15.31
CA THR A 5 23.10 -46.15 -14.03
C THR A 5 22.08 -46.27 -12.92
N VAL A 6 22.34 -47.17 -11.97
CA VAL A 6 21.58 -47.31 -10.73
C VAL A 6 22.56 -47.34 -9.57
N ILE A 7 22.45 -46.36 -8.67
CA ILE A 7 23.37 -46.18 -7.53
C ILE A 7 24.81 -46.04 -8.05
N SER A 8 25.62 -47.09 -7.97
CA SER A 8 27.03 -47.11 -8.39
C SER A 8 27.31 -48.12 -9.51
N GLN A 9 26.29 -48.84 -9.99
CA GLN A 9 26.43 -49.78 -11.09
C GLN A 9 26.04 -49.09 -12.41
N VAL A 10 26.94 -49.16 -13.39
CA VAL A 10 26.76 -48.63 -14.74
C VAL A 10 26.90 -49.78 -15.72
N GLU A 11 25.84 -50.04 -16.50
CA GLU A 11 25.85 -51.11 -17.49
C GLU A 11 25.37 -50.59 -18.86
N PRO A 12 25.89 -51.14 -19.97
CA PRO A 12 25.40 -50.79 -21.29
C PRO A 12 23.98 -51.33 -21.54
N LEU A 13 23.15 -50.51 -22.18
CA LEU A 13 21.88 -50.91 -22.78
C LEU A 13 22.08 -51.15 -24.27
N ILE A 14 21.84 -52.38 -24.72
CA ILE A 14 22.20 -52.83 -26.08
C ILE A 14 20.95 -53.12 -26.92
N LYS A 15 20.01 -53.91 -26.41
CA LYS A 15 18.79 -54.31 -27.14
C LYS A 15 17.69 -53.27 -27.00
N ILE A 16 17.96 -52.09 -27.54
CA ILE A 16 17.02 -50.97 -27.61
C ILE A 16 16.17 -51.10 -28.87
N GLY A 17 14.87 -50.80 -28.75
CA GLY A 17 13.92 -50.80 -29.85
C GLY A 17 14.19 -49.69 -30.85
N THR A 18 13.61 -49.84 -32.04
CA THR A 18 13.65 -48.83 -33.11
C THR A 18 12.78 -47.61 -32.80
N ASP A 19 12.03 -47.66 -31.70
CA ASP A 19 11.21 -46.58 -31.15
C ASP A 19 11.99 -45.60 -30.27
N PHE A 20 13.33 -45.73 -30.19
CA PHE A 20 14.15 -44.77 -29.46
C PHE A 20 13.98 -43.35 -30.02
N LYS A 21 13.62 -42.43 -29.13
CA LYS A 21 13.53 -41.00 -29.39
C LYS A 21 14.24 -40.22 -28.28
N MET A 22 15.03 -39.24 -28.69
CA MET A 22 15.60 -38.22 -27.82
C MET A 22 15.09 -36.87 -28.32
N GLU A 23 14.24 -36.23 -27.53
CA GLU A 23 13.48 -35.05 -27.95
C GLU A 23 13.89 -33.84 -27.13
N GLN A 24 14.34 -32.78 -27.80
CA GLN A 24 14.66 -31.50 -27.18
C GLN A 24 13.76 -30.42 -27.78
N ILE A 25 13.14 -29.64 -26.90
CA ILE A 25 12.23 -28.54 -27.24
C ILE A 25 12.90 -27.22 -26.81
N VAL A 26 12.64 -26.13 -27.53
CA VAL A 26 13.21 -24.80 -27.25
C VAL A 26 12.80 -24.25 -25.87
N ASP A 27 11.67 -24.70 -25.31
CA ASP A 27 11.22 -24.34 -23.95
C ASP A 27 12.07 -24.96 -22.82
N GLY A 28 13.05 -25.80 -23.17
CA GLY A 28 13.96 -26.50 -22.26
C GLY A 28 13.60 -27.97 -22.02
N THR A 29 12.42 -28.42 -22.46
CA THR A 29 11.98 -29.81 -22.29
C THR A 29 12.94 -30.74 -23.02
N PHE A 30 13.45 -31.74 -22.30
CA PHE A 30 14.45 -32.66 -22.84
C PHE A 30 14.23 -34.08 -22.33
N THR A 31 13.82 -34.97 -23.22
CA THR A 31 13.40 -36.33 -22.88
C THR A 31 14.09 -37.40 -23.71
N VAL A 32 14.09 -38.61 -23.17
CA VAL A 32 14.43 -39.84 -23.89
C VAL A 32 13.33 -40.86 -23.66
N SER A 33 12.84 -41.48 -24.73
CA SER A 33 11.89 -42.59 -24.66
C SER A 33 12.31 -43.74 -25.57
N PHE A 34 12.10 -44.98 -25.11
CA PHE A 34 12.41 -46.19 -25.89
C PHE A 34 11.82 -47.45 -25.24
N SER A 35 11.71 -48.50 -26.05
CA SER A 35 11.55 -49.87 -25.58
C SER A 35 12.90 -50.57 -25.46
N CYS A 36 13.06 -51.44 -24.48
CA CYS A 36 14.24 -52.26 -24.24
C CYS A 36 13.83 -53.71 -24.11
N PHE A 37 14.61 -54.64 -24.65
CA PHE A 37 14.28 -56.06 -24.71
C PHE A 37 15.28 -56.92 -23.92
N PRO A 38 14.82 -58.00 -23.26
CA PRO A 38 15.69 -58.91 -22.53
C PRO A 38 16.60 -59.67 -23.51
N SER A 39 17.87 -59.82 -23.15
CA SER A 39 18.85 -60.60 -23.91
C SER A 39 20.07 -60.88 -23.05
N GLU A 40 20.74 -62.03 -23.26
CA GLU A 40 22.00 -62.37 -22.59
C GLU A 40 23.09 -61.30 -22.79
N ASN A 41 23.04 -60.58 -23.91
CA ASN A 41 23.97 -59.49 -24.23
C ASN A 41 23.39 -58.10 -23.90
N ASN A 42 22.50 -57.99 -22.90
CA ASN A 42 21.92 -56.72 -22.46
C ASN A 42 22.00 -56.58 -20.93
N PRO A 43 23.21 -56.44 -20.34
CA PRO A 43 23.41 -56.47 -18.89
C PRO A 43 22.67 -55.34 -18.16
N GLY A 44 22.42 -54.20 -18.82
CA GLY A 44 21.64 -53.10 -18.27
C GLY A 44 20.12 -53.38 -18.18
N TYR A 45 19.60 -54.44 -18.79
CA TYR A 45 18.15 -54.69 -18.83
C TYR A 45 17.55 -54.81 -17.42
N GLU A 46 18.20 -55.53 -16.51
CA GLU A 46 17.71 -55.72 -15.13
C GLU A 46 17.88 -54.46 -14.27
N LEU A 47 18.85 -53.59 -14.61
CA LEU A 47 19.02 -52.31 -13.94
C LEU A 47 17.99 -51.27 -14.37
N LEU A 48 17.42 -51.42 -15.57
CA LEU A 48 16.41 -50.50 -16.07
C LEU A 48 15.11 -50.62 -15.27
N LYS A 49 14.83 -49.62 -14.44
CA LYS A 49 13.63 -49.46 -13.60
C LYS A 49 13.30 -47.99 -13.36
N SER A 50 12.17 -47.71 -12.71
CA SER A 50 11.82 -46.35 -12.27
C SER A 50 12.96 -45.66 -11.53
N GLU A 51 13.14 -44.36 -11.76
CA GLU A 51 14.19 -43.50 -11.19
C GLU A 51 15.65 -43.83 -11.58
N SER A 52 15.88 -44.83 -12.43
CA SER A 52 17.21 -45.10 -13.02
C SER A 52 17.67 -43.94 -13.90
N ILE A 53 18.98 -43.75 -14.02
CA ILE A 53 19.56 -42.71 -14.89
C ILE A 53 20.00 -43.36 -16.21
N ILE A 54 19.52 -42.83 -17.33
CA ILE A 54 19.94 -43.19 -18.68
C ILE A 54 20.89 -42.11 -19.17
N THR A 55 22.10 -42.50 -19.56
CA THR A 55 23.08 -41.57 -20.13
C THR A 55 23.15 -41.77 -21.64
N VAL A 56 22.92 -40.68 -22.38
CA VAL A 56 22.95 -40.64 -23.84
C VAL A 56 23.73 -39.40 -24.28
N ASP A 57 24.82 -39.61 -25.02
CA ASP A 57 25.63 -38.52 -25.59
C ASP A 57 26.08 -37.47 -24.55
N GLY A 58 26.48 -37.95 -23.35
CA GLY A 58 26.90 -37.12 -22.23
C GLY A 58 25.77 -36.39 -21.49
N ASN A 59 24.51 -36.63 -21.87
CA ASN A 59 23.32 -36.13 -21.17
C ASN A 59 22.69 -37.24 -20.32
N ASP A 60 22.26 -36.88 -19.12
CA ASP A 60 21.65 -37.80 -18.16
C ASP A 60 20.13 -37.56 -18.08
N PHE A 61 19.36 -38.65 -18.09
CA PHE A 61 17.90 -38.63 -18.03
C PHE A 61 17.40 -39.57 -16.94
N ARG A 62 16.49 -39.12 -16.09
CA ARG A 62 15.87 -39.95 -15.06
C ARG A 62 14.56 -40.55 -15.54
N VAL A 63 14.41 -41.86 -15.41
CA VAL A 63 13.17 -42.58 -15.74
C VAL A 63 12.03 -42.11 -14.83
N LYS A 64 10.95 -41.58 -15.43
CA LYS A 64 9.74 -41.11 -14.72
C LYS A 64 8.49 -41.91 -15.08
N VAL A 65 8.40 -42.39 -16.31
CA VAL A 65 7.36 -43.34 -16.74
C VAL A 65 8.05 -44.66 -17.08
N PHE A 66 7.55 -45.75 -16.50
CA PHE A 66 8.14 -47.07 -16.64
C PHE A 66 7.02 -48.10 -16.76
N ALA A 67 7.07 -48.90 -17.81
CA ALA A 67 6.21 -50.06 -18.01
C ALA A 67 7.07 -51.30 -18.20
N ASP A 68 6.77 -52.35 -17.45
CA ASP A 68 7.45 -53.64 -17.52
C ASP A 68 6.45 -54.70 -17.95
N ASN A 69 6.71 -55.33 -19.09
CA ASN A 69 5.94 -56.46 -19.57
C ASN A 69 6.87 -57.65 -19.83
N VAL A 70 6.28 -58.84 -19.98
CA VAL A 70 7.01 -60.11 -20.10
C VAL A 70 8.10 -60.10 -21.19
N TYR A 71 7.95 -59.26 -22.21
CA TYR A 71 8.83 -59.24 -23.38
C TYR A 71 9.69 -57.98 -23.51
N SER A 72 9.41 -56.92 -22.75
CA SER A 72 10.06 -55.62 -22.92
C SER A 72 9.79 -54.67 -21.76
N LYS A 73 10.70 -53.71 -21.59
CA LYS A 73 10.53 -52.53 -20.73
C LYS A 73 10.37 -51.31 -21.61
N SER A 74 9.34 -50.51 -21.39
CA SER A 74 9.17 -49.21 -22.05
C SER A 74 9.41 -48.10 -21.03
N VAL A 75 10.19 -47.10 -21.42
CA VAL A 75 10.60 -46.02 -20.52
C VAL A 75 10.43 -44.66 -21.18
N THR A 76 10.02 -43.68 -20.37
CA THR A 76 10.17 -42.26 -20.66
C THR A 76 10.96 -41.62 -19.53
N ALA A 77 12.07 -41.02 -19.88
CA ALA A 77 13.01 -40.39 -18.97
C ALA A 77 13.12 -38.89 -19.30
N LEU A 78 13.15 -38.06 -18.26
CA LEU A 78 13.28 -36.61 -18.34
C LEU A 78 14.71 -36.21 -17.94
N SER A 79 15.28 -35.16 -18.55
CA SER A 79 16.61 -34.68 -18.17
C SER A 79 16.70 -34.48 -16.66
N ILE A 80 17.82 -34.92 -16.06
CA ILE A 80 18.05 -34.79 -14.62
C ILE A 80 18.07 -33.33 -14.13
N PHE A 81 18.09 -32.34 -15.03
CA PHE A 81 17.90 -30.94 -14.67
C PHE A 81 16.59 -30.75 -13.90
N TYR A 82 15.52 -31.39 -14.37
CA TYR A 82 14.18 -31.30 -13.80
C TYR A 82 14.02 -32.01 -12.44
N ASP A 83 15.02 -32.77 -11.97
CA ASP A 83 15.05 -33.21 -10.56
C ASP A 83 15.07 -31.99 -9.61
N HIS A 84 15.55 -30.84 -10.08
CA HIS A 84 15.58 -29.61 -9.31
C HIS A 84 14.22 -28.92 -9.14
N LEU A 85 13.12 -29.49 -9.65
CA LEU A 85 11.76 -29.14 -9.21
C LEU A 85 11.60 -29.31 -7.69
N LYS A 86 12.37 -30.23 -7.09
CA LYS A 86 12.39 -30.47 -5.64
C LYS A 86 13.58 -29.83 -4.92
N THR A 87 14.36 -29.00 -5.61
CA THR A 87 15.49 -28.26 -5.01
C THR A 87 15.06 -26.82 -4.80
N TYR A 88 14.92 -26.39 -3.54
CA TYR A 88 14.38 -25.07 -3.19
C TYR A 88 15.48 -24.08 -2.77
N ARG A 89 15.33 -22.81 -3.15
CA ARG A 89 16.17 -21.69 -2.68
C ARG A 89 15.44 -20.92 -1.62
N HIS A 90 15.93 -20.99 -0.39
CA HIS A 90 15.42 -20.19 0.72
C HIS A 90 16.06 -18.80 0.70
N GLY A 91 15.24 -17.79 0.99
CA GLY A 91 15.64 -16.38 0.97
C GLY A 91 15.29 -15.70 -0.35
N ILE A 92 15.24 -14.37 -0.28
CA ILE A 92 15.00 -13.49 -1.42
C ILE A 92 16.34 -12.85 -1.80
N PHE A 93 16.61 -12.82 -3.10
CA PHE A 93 17.75 -12.16 -3.71
C PHE A 93 17.31 -10.79 -4.23
N GLU A 94 17.27 -9.83 -3.31
CA GLU A 94 16.73 -8.50 -3.55
C GLU A 94 17.63 -7.61 -4.40
N GLY A 95 17.03 -6.66 -5.11
CA GLY A 95 17.72 -5.64 -5.90
C GLY A 95 17.85 -5.99 -7.38
N SER A 96 18.45 -5.08 -8.13
CA SER A 96 18.70 -5.27 -9.56
C SER A 96 20.01 -6.01 -9.79
N HIS A 97 19.97 -7.14 -10.49
CA HIS A 97 21.15 -7.99 -10.72
C HIS A 97 21.32 -8.37 -12.18
N THR A 98 22.56 -8.70 -12.54
CA THR A 98 22.88 -9.22 -13.88
C THR A 98 22.27 -10.61 -14.10
N LEU A 99 22.09 -11.01 -15.36
CA LEU A 99 21.71 -12.37 -15.74
C LEU A 99 22.61 -13.42 -15.08
N ASN A 100 23.94 -13.23 -15.14
CA ASN A 100 24.91 -14.11 -14.48
C ASN A 100 24.65 -14.27 -12.97
N ASN A 101 24.37 -13.16 -12.26
CA ASN A 101 24.16 -13.20 -10.81
C ASN A 101 22.88 -13.96 -10.46
N HIS A 102 21.79 -13.76 -11.21
CA HIS A 102 20.56 -14.51 -10.99
C HIS A 102 20.74 -16.01 -11.25
N ILE A 103 21.42 -16.40 -12.34
CA ILE A 103 21.68 -17.82 -12.64
C ILE A 103 22.57 -18.45 -11.56
N ASN A 104 23.61 -17.75 -11.12
CA ASN A 104 24.47 -18.20 -10.02
C ASN A 104 23.68 -18.47 -8.73
N PHE A 105 22.77 -17.56 -8.37
CA PHE A 105 21.88 -17.74 -7.22
C PHE A 105 20.96 -18.96 -7.39
N ALA A 106 20.30 -19.07 -8.55
CA ALA A 106 19.38 -20.17 -8.83
C ALA A 106 20.09 -21.54 -8.80
N LEU A 107 21.28 -21.66 -9.40
CA LEU A 107 22.01 -22.92 -9.54
C LEU A 107 22.92 -23.26 -8.34
N GLN A 108 22.97 -22.44 -7.30
CA GLN A 108 23.90 -22.63 -6.19
C GLN A 108 23.84 -24.05 -5.56
N GLY A 109 24.91 -24.83 -5.68
CA GLY A 109 24.97 -26.17 -5.08
C GLY A 109 24.11 -27.24 -5.77
N THR A 110 23.58 -26.99 -6.98
CA THR A 110 22.98 -28.06 -7.79
C THR A 110 24.03 -28.97 -8.46
N GLY A 111 25.26 -28.48 -8.58
CA GLY A 111 26.31 -29.12 -9.38
C GLY A 111 26.16 -28.89 -10.90
N TRP A 112 25.21 -28.07 -11.32
CA TRP A 112 25.09 -27.61 -12.70
C TRP A 112 25.97 -26.38 -12.93
N THR A 113 26.55 -26.33 -14.12
CA THR A 113 27.31 -25.17 -14.61
C THR A 113 26.53 -24.47 -15.72
N PHE A 114 26.95 -23.27 -16.08
CA PHE A 114 26.31 -22.55 -17.17
C PHE A 114 27.28 -21.70 -17.97
N THR A 115 26.90 -21.43 -19.22
CA THR A 115 27.50 -20.44 -20.11
C THR A 115 26.41 -19.49 -20.59
N VAL A 116 26.80 -18.25 -20.88
CA VAL A 116 25.89 -17.21 -21.33
C VAL A 116 26.53 -16.45 -22.47
N ASP A 117 25.74 -16.09 -23.48
CA ASP A 117 26.21 -15.19 -24.53
C ASP A 117 26.67 -13.84 -23.97
N ALA A 118 27.82 -13.38 -24.46
CA ALA A 118 28.50 -12.21 -23.91
C ALA A 118 27.66 -10.92 -23.95
N ASN A 119 26.75 -10.80 -24.93
CA ASN A 119 25.88 -9.64 -25.11
C ASN A 119 24.73 -9.57 -24.09
N ILE A 120 24.38 -10.66 -23.41
CA ILE A 120 23.29 -10.70 -22.41
C ILE A 120 23.77 -10.98 -20.98
N ALA A 121 24.98 -11.54 -20.82
CA ALA A 121 25.52 -11.99 -19.53
C ALA A 121 25.50 -10.94 -18.41
N ASN A 122 25.72 -9.66 -18.76
CA ASN A 122 25.80 -8.54 -17.83
C ASN A 122 24.60 -7.58 -17.91
N VAL A 123 23.53 -7.95 -18.61
CA VAL A 123 22.28 -7.18 -18.61
C VAL A 123 21.66 -7.28 -17.23
N THR A 124 21.36 -6.13 -16.63
CA THR A 124 20.77 -6.03 -15.29
C THR A 124 19.26 -5.90 -15.39
N ASN A 125 18.54 -6.70 -14.62
CA ASN A 125 17.09 -6.57 -14.45
C ASN A 125 16.73 -6.65 -12.96
N TYR A 126 15.61 -6.03 -12.61
CA TYR A 126 14.96 -6.23 -11.31
C TYR A 126 13.91 -7.33 -11.45
N ILE A 127 14.01 -8.35 -10.60
CA ILE A 127 13.00 -9.41 -10.49
C ILE A 127 12.44 -9.33 -9.07
N ARG A 128 11.19 -8.88 -8.93
CA ARG A 128 10.56 -8.73 -7.62
C ARG A 128 10.49 -10.09 -6.92
N SER A 129 10.82 -10.10 -5.63
CA SER A 129 10.72 -11.29 -4.77
C SER A 129 11.45 -12.52 -5.34
N PHE A 130 12.56 -12.34 -6.07
CA PHE A 130 13.30 -13.44 -6.68
C PHE A 130 14.00 -14.32 -5.64
N GLY A 131 13.59 -15.58 -5.54
CA GLY A 131 14.01 -16.48 -4.48
C GLY A 131 12.78 -17.17 -3.88
N ASN A 132 12.92 -17.86 -2.74
CA ASN A 132 11.84 -18.66 -2.14
C ASN A 132 11.07 -19.50 -3.18
N ASP A 133 11.79 -20.17 -4.07
CA ASP A 133 11.21 -21.06 -5.07
C ASP A 133 12.18 -22.17 -5.46
N ASN A 134 11.68 -23.16 -6.21
CA ASN A 134 12.49 -24.22 -6.77
C ASN A 134 13.30 -23.74 -7.98
N VAL A 135 14.45 -24.38 -8.21
CA VAL A 135 15.43 -23.95 -9.23
C VAL A 135 14.81 -23.87 -10.62
N ILE A 136 13.90 -24.78 -11.00
CA ILE A 136 13.29 -24.75 -12.34
C ILE A 136 12.45 -23.50 -12.53
N LYS A 137 11.58 -23.19 -11.56
CA LYS A 137 10.79 -21.95 -11.58
C LYS A 137 11.67 -20.70 -11.55
N LEU A 138 12.78 -20.71 -10.81
CA LEU A 138 13.72 -19.60 -10.82
C LEU A 138 14.39 -19.41 -12.18
N VAL A 139 14.79 -20.49 -12.86
CA VAL A 139 15.36 -20.41 -14.22
C VAL A 139 14.31 -19.92 -15.23
N GLN A 140 13.05 -20.37 -15.12
CA GLN A 140 11.96 -19.86 -15.95
C GLN A 140 11.73 -18.36 -15.71
N LYS A 141 11.71 -17.90 -14.45
CA LYS A 141 11.64 -16.47 -14.11
C LYS A 141 12.83 -15.69 -14.67
N ILE A 142 14.04 -16.24 -14.59
CA ILE A 142 15.23 -15.63 -15.21
C ILE A 142 15.00 -15.42 -16.72
N CYS A 143 14.59 -16.47 -17.43
CA CYS A 143 14.31 -16.40 -18.86
C CYS A 143 13.23 -15.36 -19.21
N LYS A 144 12.14 -15.33 -18.44
CA LYS A 144 11.03 -14.36 -18.59
C LYS A 144 11.52 -12.91 -18.41
N TYR A 145 12.21 -12.61 -17.32
CA TYR A 145 12.61 -11.23 -17.00
C TYR A 145 13.82 -10.73 -17.77
N HIS A 146 14.75 -11.62 -18.15
CA HIS A 146 15.90 -11.27 -18.99
C HIS A 146 15.61 -11.40 -20.49
N ASN A 147 14.41 -11.88 -20.86
CA ASN A 147 14.00 -12.17 -22.22
C ASN A 147 15.05 -13.03 -22.94
N CYS A 148 15.42 -14.16 -22.35
CA CYS A 148 16.42 -15.09 -22.87
C CYS A 148 15.91 -16.53 -22.82
N GLU A 149 16.59 -17.42 -23.50
CA GLU A 149 16.31 -18.85 -23.56
C GLU A 149 17.47 -19.65 -22.96
N PHE A 150 17.22 -20.93 -22.66
CA PHE A 150 18.27 -21.83 -22.21
C PHE A 150 18.23 -23.17 -22.95
N GLN A 151 19.40 -23.78 -23.11
CA GLN A 151 19.56 -25.12 -23.66
C GLN A 151 20.32 -25.99 -22.66
N ILE A 152 19.84 -27.22 -22.48
CA ILE A 152 20.55 -28.25 -21.71
C ILE A 152 21.61 -28.89 -22.62
N LEU A 153 22.86 -28.85 -22.16
CA LEU A 153 24.04 -29.40 -22.83
C LEU A 153 24.63 -30.57 -22.02
N PRO A 154 25.46 -31.43 -22.67
CA PRO A 154 26.15 -32.52 -21.99
C PRO A 154 26.93 -32.08 -20.74
N ASN A 155 27.12 -33.00 -19.80
CA ASN A 155 27.90 -32.79 -18.57
C ASN A 155 27.31 -31.74 -17.60
N LYS A 156 25.98 -31.67 -17.49
CA LYS A 156 25.26 -30.77 -16.55
C LYS A 156 25.57 -29.29 -16.80
N GLN A 157 25.53 -28.89 -18.07
CA GLN A 157 25.73 -27.50 -18.46
C GLN A 157 24.44 -26.91 -19.02
N LEU A 158 24.12 -25.68 -18.63
CA LEU A 158 23.08 -24.87 -19.26
C LEU A 158 23.74 -23.80 -20.14
N TYR A 159 23.23 -23.59 -21.34
CA TYR A 159 23.64 -22.49 -22.21
C TYR A 159 22.50 -21.49 -22.33
N PHE A 160 22.77 -20.23 -22.00
CA PHE A 160 21.79 -19.14 -22.09
C PHE A 160 22.14 -18.20 -23.25
N ALA A 161 21.13 -17.92 -24.08
CA ALA A 161 21.24 -17.03 -25.24
C ALA A 161 19.98 -16.17 -25.34
N LYS A 162 20.03 -15.10 -26.14
CA LYS A 162 18.82 -14.30 -26.42
C LYS A 162 17.76 -15.18 -27.09
N GLU A 163 18.21 -15.95 -28.07
CA GLU A 163 17.51 -17.02 -28.76
C GLU A 163 18.55 -18.13 -29.01
N ILE A 164 18.23 -19.40 -28.71
CA ILE A 164 19.14 -20.54 -28.98
C ILE A 164 19.13 -20.95 -30.46
N GLY A 165 20.22 -21.51 -30.97
CA GLY A 165 20.34 -21.95 -32.35
C GLY A 165 20.78 -20.85 -33.34
N GLY A 166 21.42 -21.27 -34.43
CA GLY A 166 22.00 -20.36 -35.41
C GLY A 166 21.00 -19.78 -36.42
N ASP A 167 21.42 -18.69 -37.09
CA ASP A 167 20.76 -18.17 -38.28
C ASP A 167 21.57 -18.55 -39.51
N ASN A 168 21.13 -19.59 -40.21
CA ASN A 168 21.82 -20.12 -41.37
C ASN A 168 21.15 -19.73 -42.70
N ASP A 169 20.22 -18.76 -42.68
CA ASP A 169 19.46 -18.28 -43.85
C ASP A 169 18.80 -19.41 -44.66
N TYR A 170 18.28 -20.41 -43.95
CA TYR A 170 17.60 -21.54 -44.58
C TYR A 170 16.15 -21.18 -44.90
N GLN A 171 15.64 -21.69 -46.03
CA GLN A 171 14.26 -21.46 -46.45
C GLN A 171 13.50 -22.79 -46.61
N TYR A 172 12.37 -22.91 -45.91
CA TYR A 172 11.37 -23.96 -46.09
C TYR A 172 10.19 -23.43 -46.91
N ARG A 173 10.00 -23.99 -48.10
CA ARG A 173 8.82 -23.73 -48.94
C ARG A 173 7.95 -24.97 -49.02
N TYR A 174 6.67 -24.81 -48.64
CA TYR A 174 5.69 -25.89 -48.60
C TYR A 174 5.61 -26.63 -49.95
N LYS A 175 5.67 -27.97 -49.93
CA LYS A 175 5.65 -28.88 -51.11
C LYS A 175 6.80 -28.74 -52.13
N HIS A 176 7.78 -27.87 -51.92
CA HIS A 176 8.95 -27.75 -52.80
C HIS A 176 10.16 -28.52 -52.25
N ASN A 177 10.50 -28.27 -51.00
CA ASN A 177 11.69 -28.85 -50.34
C ASN A 177 11.29 -29.79 -49.18
N ILE A 178 10.01 -30.14 -49.06
CA ILE A 178 9.47 -30.97 -47.96
C ILE A 178 8.46 -32.00 -48.50
N SER A 179 8.73 -33.29 -48.29
CA SER A 179 7.97 -34.44 -48.79
C SER A 179 7.07 -35.15 -47.76
N SER A 180 7.36 -35.04 -46.45
CA SER A 180 6.51 -35.52 -45.34
C SER A 180 6.12 -34.36 -44.45
N ILE A 181 4.82 -34.12 -44.30
CA ILE A 181 4.30 -33.02 -43.48
C ILE A 181 3.10 -33.52 -42.68
N VAL A 182 3.25 -33.59 -41.36
CA VAL A 182 2.09 -33.40 -40.47
C VAL A 182 1.96 -31.90 -40.29
N LEU A 183 0.92 -31.32 -40.87
CA LEU A 183 0.56 -29.92 -40.69
C LEU A 183 -0.55 -29.85 -39.67
N GLN A 184 -0.31 -29.11 -38.59
CA GLN A 184 -1.36 -28.65 -37.69
C GLN A 184 -1.48 -27.14 -37.85
N GLU A 185 -2.72 -26.68 -38.07
CA GLU A 185 -3.08 -25.29 -38.25
C GLU A 185 -4.15 -24.93 -37.22
N ASP A 186 -3.92 -23.86 -36.47
CA ASP A 186 -4.87 -23.29 -35.52
C ASP A 186 -5.01 -21.78 -35.76
N THR A 187 -6.24 -21.34 -36.03
CA THR A 187 -6.61 -19.93 -36.23
C THR A 187 -7.65 -19.45 -35.22
N THR A 188 -7.91 -20.19 -34.14
CA THR A 188 -8.97 -19.88 -33.17
C THR A 188 -8.77 -18.52 -32.51
N ASN A 189 -7.53 -18.16 -32.17
CA ASN A 189 -7.18 -16.86 -31.56
C ASN A 189 -6.61 -15.84 -32.56
N LEU A 190 -6.76 -16.07 -33.88
CA LEU A 190 -6.19 -15.19 -34.90
C LEU A 190 -6.90 -13.83 -34.91
N ALA A 191 -6.19 -12.78 -34.50
CA ALA A 191 -6.68 -11.40 -34.46
C ALA A 191 -5.67 -10.43 -35.08
N THR A 192 -6.15 -9.34 -35.67
CA THR A 192 -5.32 -8.36 -36.41
C THR A 192 -5.36 -6.96 -35.80
N TYR A 193 -6.09 -6.79 -34.68
CA TYR A 193 -6.24 -5.53 -33.98
C TYR A 193 -6.38 -5.75 -32.47
N ILE A 194 -5.72 -4.92 -31.65
CA ILE A 194 -5.82 -4.95 -30.18
C ILE A 194 -5.71 -3.55 -29.58
N LYS A 195 -6.37 -3.33 -28.42
CA LYS A 195 -6.27 -2.11 -27.61
C LYS A 195 -5.67 -2.40 -26.24
N GLY A 196 -4.93 -1.43 -25.70
CA GLY A 196 -4.37 -1.44 -24.36
C GLY A 196 -4.80 -0.21 -23.56
N PHE A 197 -5.14 -0.41 -22.29
CA PHE A 197 -5.47 0.62 -21.31
C PHE A 197 -4.51 0.52 -20.12
N GLY A 198 -3.80 1.60 -19.82
CA GLY A 198 -2.85 1.73 -18.72
C GLY A 198 -3.31 2.74 -17.66
N LYS A 199 -2.37 3.19 -16.81
CA LYS A 199 -2.64 4.18 -15.76
C LYS A 199 -3.06 5.53 -16.34
N ASP A 200 -3.83 6.31 -15.58
CA ASP A 200 -4.19 7.69 -15.92
C ASP A 200 -4.84 7.83 -17.31
N ASP A 201 -5.75 6.91 -17.66
CA ASP A 201 -6.43 6.82 -18.96
C ASP A 201 -5.50 6.63 -20.18
N LEU A 202 -4.25 6.19 -19.96
CA LEU A 202 -3.32 5.84 -21.03
C LEU A 202 -3.94 4.81 -21.97
N THR A 203 -4.08 5.15 -23.25
CA THR A 203 -4.69 4.26 -24.25
C THR A 203 -3.78 4.14 -25.46
N VAL A 204 -3.54 2.92 -25.92
CA VAL A 204 -2.79 2.61 -27.15
C VAL A 204 -3.52 1.53 -27.93
N ASP A 205 -3.34 1.50 -29.25
CA ASP A 205 -3.87 0.44 -30.11
C ASP A 205 -2.84 0.00 -31.15
N TYR A 206 -2.99 -1.24 -31.63
CA TYR A 206 -2.12 -1.83 -32.62
C TYR A 206 -2.93 -2.54 -33.71
N THR A 207 -2.55 -2.31 -34.96
CA THR A 207 -3.07 -3.00 -36.15
C THR A 207 -1.94 -3.77 -36.81
N SER A 208 -2.13 -5.07 -37.01
CA SER A 208 -1.16 -5.93 -37.68
C SER A 208 -1.12 -5.67 -39.19
N PRO A 209 0.05 -5.75 -39.84
CA PRO A 209 0.15 -5.81 -41.30
C PRO A 209 -0.67 -6.94 -41.93
N ASN A 210 -0.89 -8.04 -41.20
CA ASN A 210 -1.70 -9.18 -41.68
C ASN A 210 -3.20 -8.87 -41.77
N ILE A 211 -3.63 -7.64 -41.41
CA ILE A 211 -4.99 -7.15 -41.67
C ILE A 211 -5.35 -7.19 -43.16
N ASP A 212 -4.38 -7.02 -44.06
CA ASP A 212 -4.58 -7.08 -45.51
C ASP A 212 -4.91 -8.50 -45.99
N ILE A 213 -4.46 -9.52 -45.25
CA ILE A 213 -4.68 -10.94 -45.55
C ILE A 213 -5.95 -11.44 -44.86
N PHE A 214 -6.12 -11.15 -43.56
CA PHE A 214 -7.16 -11.77 -42.72
C PHE A 214 -8.36 -10.87 -42.41
N GLY A 215 -8.32 -9.60 -42.81
CA GLY A 215 -9.30 -8.57 -42.44
C GLY A 215 -9.19 -8.13 -40.98
N ARG A 216 -9.99 -7.14 -40.57
CA ARG A 216 -9.99 -6.63 -39.19
C ARG A 216 -10.64 -7.64 -38.24
N ARG A 217 -9.88 -8.12 -37.26
CA ARG A 217 -10.31 -9.03 -36.19
C ARG A 217 -9.79 -8.47 -34.87
N GLU A 218 -10.68 -8.15 -33.95
CA GLU A 218 -10.35 -7.47 -32.70
C GLU A 218 -10.21 -8.48 -31.57
N GLU A 219 -9.05 -8.44 -30.91
CA GLU A 219 -8.77 -9.20 -29.69
C GLU A 219 -9.32 -8.48 -28.45
N GLU A 220 -9.53 -9.23 -27.36
CA GLU A 220 -9.89 -8.64 -26.08
C GLU A 220 -8.88 -7.56 -25.63
N PRO A 221 -9.34 -6.39 -25.18
CA PRO A 221 -8.44 -5.32 -24.78
C PRO A 221 -7.69 -5.66 -23.50
N VAL A 222 -6.40 -5.33 -23.48
CA VAL A 222 -5.57 -5.44 -22.27
C VAL A 222 -5.81 -4.25 -21.36
N LYS A 223 -6.05 -4.50 -20.07
CA LYS A 223 -6.18 -3.46 -19.04
C LYS A 223 -5.17 -3.74 -17.93
N ASP A 224 -4.18 -2.86 -17.77
CA ASP A 224 -3.09 -3.05 -16.80
C ASP A 224 -2.56 -1.69 -16.32
N GLU A 225 -3.00 -1.26 -15.12
CA GLU A 225 -2.66 0.03 -14.51
C GLU A 225 -1.19 0.15 -14.09
N ARG A 226 -0.39 -0.92 -14.19
CA ARG A 226 1.05 -0.87 -13.92
C ARG A 226 1.80 -0.16 -15.04
N PHE A 227 1.26 -0.15 -16.26
CA PHE A 227 1.86 0.57 -17.37
C PHE A 227 1.60 2.06 -17.27
N THR A 228 2.68 2.82 -17.11
CA THR A 228 2.71 4.29 -17.15
C THR A 228 3.34 4.83 -18.43
N ASP A 229 3.96 3.97 -19.24
CA ASP A 229 4.64 4.32 -20.49
C ASP A 229 3.91 3.71 -21.70
N ALA A 230 3.62 4.56 -22.69
CA ALA A 230 2.90 4.18 -23.90
C ALA A 230 3.67 3.15 -24.75
N THR A 231 5.00 3.24 -24.80
CA THR A 231 5.84 2.34 -25.60
C THR A 231 5.86 0.95 -25.00
N ALA A 232 6.01 0.85 -23.68
CA ALA A 232 5.94 -0.40 -22.94
C ALA A 232 4.57 -1.06 -23.10
N LEU A 233 3.47 -0.29 -22.97
CA LEU A 233 2.12 -0.81 -23.16
C LEU A 233 1.89 -1.28 -24.61
N LEU A 234 2.36 -0.52 -25.60
CA LEU A 234 2.27 -0.90 -27.01
C LEU A 234 3.01 -2.20 -27.31
N ASN A 235 4.24 -2.35 -26.79
CA ASN A 235 5.01 -3.58 -26.95
C ASN A 235 4.34 -4.77 -26.25
N TYR A 236 3.72 -4.53 -25.09
CA TYR A 236 3.00 -5.55 -24.36
C TYR A 236 1.76 -6.02 -25.12
N ILE A 237 0.89 -5.13 -25.61
CA ILE A 237 -0.29 -5.54 -26.38
C ILE A 237 0.10 -6.23 -27.70
N LYS A 238 1.20 -5.82 -28.34
CA LYS A 238 1.76 -6.52 -29.50
C LYS A 238 2.12 -7.97 -29.17
N SER A 239 2.75 -8.21 -28.00
CA SER A 239 3.09 -9.58 -27.57
C SER A 239 1.87 -10.46 -27.22
N LYS A 240 0.70 -9.86 -27.01
CA LYS A 240 -0.56 -10.57 -26.72
C LYS A 240 -1.40 -10.82 -27.95
N LEU A 241 -1.13 -10.13 -29.06
CA LEU A 241 -1.85 -10.31 -30.31
C LEU A 241 -1.26 -11.49 -31.08
N GLN A 242 -2.07 -12.50 -31.36
CA GLN A 242 -1.73 -13.57 -32.30
C GLN A 242 -2.21 -13.16 -33.70
N ASP A 243 -1.35 -12.49 -34.46
CA ASP A 243 -1.66 -11.97 -35.80
C ASP A 243 -1.24 -12.88 -36.96
N GLU A 244 -0.71 -14.06 -36.64
CA GLU A 244 -0.37 -15.13 -37.57
C GLU A 244 -1.08 -16.44 -37.17
N PRO A 245 -1.45 -17.30 -38.14
CA PRO A 245 -1.95 -18.64 -37.84
C PRO A 245 -0.90 -19.44 -37.07
N GLN A 246 -1.33 -20.23 -36.08
CA GLN A 246 -0.44 -21.16 -35.40
C GLN A 246 -0.20 -22.39 -36.27
N LEU A 247 1.01 -22.50 -36.80
CA LEU A 247 1.46 -23.58 -37.67
C LEU A 247 2.48 -24.43 -36.93
N ALA A 248 2.22 -25.75 -36.88
CA ALA A 248 3.21 -26.75 -36.51
C ALA A 248 3.44 -27.68 -37.71
N ILE A 249 4.65 -27.66 -38.26
CA ILE A 249 5.04 -28.47 -39.41
C ILE A 249 6.10 -29.46 -38.94
N GLU A 250 5.73 -30.75 -38.84
CA GLU A 250 6.70 -31.83 -38.61
C GLU A 250 7.23 -32.37 -39.93
N THR A 251 8.55 -32.47 -40.05
CA THR A 251 9.24 -33.04 -41.22
C THR A 251 10.29 -34.07 -40.84
N THR A 252 10.52 -35.08 -41.70
CA THR A 252 11.37 -36.26 -41.41
C THR A 252 12.52 -36.52 -42.42
N ILE A 253 12.93 -35.51 -43.21
CA ILE A 253 13.71 -35.65 -44.46
C ILE A 253 15.23 -35.75 -44.25
N PRO A 254 15.99 -36.41 -45.15
CA PRO A 254 17.46 -36.58 -45.10
C PRO A 254 18.33 -35.31 -44.95
N GLU A 255 17.83 -34.10 -45.23
CA GLU A 255 18.58 -32.84 -45.05
C GLU A 255 18.63 -32.36 -43.59
N LEU A 256 17.82 -32.98 -42.71
CA LEU A 256 17.69 -32.60 -41.30
C LEU A 256 18.80 -33.15 -40.40
N VAL A 257 19.67 -34.03 -40.93
CA VAL A 257 20.74 -34.70 -40.18
C VAL A 257 21.71 -33.71 -39.52
N ALA A 258 21.78 -32.47 -40.01
CA ALA A 258 22.66 -31.40 -39.52
C ALA A 258 21.92 -30.16 -38.99
N ARG A 259 20.62 -30.25 -38.69
CA ARG A 259 19.87 -29.12 -38.12
C ARG A 259 19.93 -29.11 -36.60
N GLU A 260 19.93 -27.92 -36.00
CA GLU A 260 20.04 -27.74 -34.54
C GLU A 260 18.73 -27.26 -33.92
N ASN A 261 18.52 -27.55 -32.63
CA ASN A 261 17.36 -27.02 -31.90
C ASN A 261 17.43 -25.49 -31.84
N GLY A 262 16.32 -24.81 -32.12
CA GLY A 262 16.24 -23.36 -32.16
C GLY A 262 16.76 -22.70 -33.44
N GLU A 263 17.36 -23.44 -34.38
CA GLU A 263 17.86 -22.89 -35.65
C GLU A 263 16.76 -22.14 -36.42
N ARG A 264 17.09 -20.93 -36.90
CA ARG A 264 16.15 -20.03 -37.60
C ARG A 264 15.92 -20.46 -39.03
N VAL A 265 14.67 -20.33 -39.46
CA VAL A 265 14.24 -20.76 -40.78
C VAL A 265 13.14 -19.86 -41.34
N TRP A 266 13.22 -19.52 -42.62
CA TRP A 266 12.16 -18.81 -43.31
C TRP A 266 11.10 -19.77 -43.83
N LEU A 267 9.84 -19.64 -43.38
CA LEU A 267 8.72 -20.48 -43.83
C LEU A 267 7.87 -19.73 -44.85
N ILE A 268 7.74 -20.31 -46.04
CA ILE A 268 6.80 -19.88 -47.08
C ILE A 268 5.66 -20.90 -47.16
N TYR A 269 4.50 -20.52 -46.64
CA TYR A 269 3.29 -21.33 -46.61
C TYR A 269 2.23 -20.77 -47.58
N GLU A 270 2.35 -21.19 -48.84
CA GLU A 270 1.51 -20.71 -49.95
C GLU A 270 -0.01 -20.90 -49.75
N PRO A 271 -0.54 -21.97 -49.12
CA PRO A 271 -1.99 -22.14 -48.98
C PRO A 271 -2.71 -21.01 -48.24
N LEU A 272 -2.03 -20.34 -47.30
CA LEU A 272 -2.56 -19.15 -46.60
C LEU A 272 -1.92 -17.84 -47.07
N GLY A 273 -1.00 -17.90 -48.04
CA GLY A 273 -0.23 -16.73 -48.49
C GLY A 273 0.64 -16.11 -47.39
N VAL A 274 1.10 -16.92 -46.43
CA VAL A 274 1.88 -16.44 -45.28
C VAL A 274 3.37 -16.74 -45.51
N GLU A 275 4.19 -15.73 -45.29
CA GLU A 275 5.63 -15.83 -45.19
C GLU A 275 6.04 -15.38 -43.79
N MET A 276 6.69 -16.26 -43.02
CA MET A 276 7.05 -15.96 -41.64
C MET A 276 8.47 -16.40 -41.30
N SER A 277 9.14 -15.59 -40.47
CA SER A 277 10.38 -15.97 -39.82
C SER A 277 10.08 -16.92 -38.67
N THR A 278 10.51 -18.17 -38.80
CA THR A 278 10.30 -19.21 -37.79
C THR A 278 11.63 -19.83 -37.36
N ARG A 279 11.57 -20.91 -36.56
CA ARG A 279 12.71 -21.68 -36.10
C ARG A 279 12.31 -23.11 -35.76
N ILE A 280 13.30 -23.97 -35.56
CA ILE A 280 13.08 -25.33 -35.08
C ILE A 280 12.70 -25.28 -33.59
N LEU A 281 11.45 -25.61 -33.29
CA LEU A 281 10.89 -25.61 -31.93
C LEU A 281 11.12 -26.94 -31.22
N LYS A 282 11.16 -28.04 -31.96
CA LYS A 282 11.42 -29.39 -31.45
C LYS A 282 12.35 -30.15 -32.38
N GLN A 283 13.34 -30.81 -31.79
CA GLN A 283 14.25 -31.71 -32.48
C GLN A 283 14.10 -33.13 -31.92
N THR A 284 13.89 -34.11 -32.81
CA THR A 284 13.82 -35.53 -32.47
C THR A 284 15.03 -36.25 -33.05
N LYS A 285 15.88 -36.81 -32.18
CA LYS A 285 16.99 -37.69 -32.56
C LYS A 285 16.61 -39.15 -32.34
N VAL A 286 17.04 -40.01 -33.27
CA VAL A 286 16.86 -41.47 -33.20
C VAL A 286 18.22 -42.17 -33.29
N LEU A 287 18.27 -43.43 -32.87
CA LEU A 287 19.45 -44.27 -33.06
C LEU A 287 19.41 -44.93 -34.44
N TYR A 288 20.34 -44.55 -35.31
CA TYR A 288 20.56 -45.18 -36.61
C TYR A 288 21.99 -45.73 -36.68
N ASN A 289 22.13 -47.05 -36.86
CA ASN A 289 23.44 -47.74 -36.84
C ASN A 289 24.31 -47.38 -35.62
N GLY A 290 23.70 -47.22 -34.45
CA GLY A 290 24.39 -46.92 -33.19
C GLY A 290 24.83 -45.46 -33.02
N LYS A 291 24.51 -44.58 -33.97
CA LYS A 291 24.73 -43.13 -33.87
C LYS A 291 23.40 -42.40 -33.71
N LEU A 292 23.41 -41.33 -32.92
CA LEU A 292 22.28 -40.40 -32.90
C LEU A 292 22.28 -39.59 -34.19
N ILE A 293 21.15 -39.57 -34.86
CA ILE A 293 20.88 -38.69 -36.00
C ILE A 293 19.56 -37.97 -35.76
N THR A 294 19.47 -36.73 -36.24
CA THR A 294 18.19 -36.02 -36.28
C THR A 294 17.27 -36.72 -37.27
N SER A 295 16.11 -37.18 -36.80
CA SER A 295 15.11 -37.89 -37.61
C SER A 295 13.92 -37.02 -37.96
N SER A 296 13.51 -36.11 -37.07
CA SER A 296 12.47 -35.14 -37.36
C SER A 296 12.73 -33.83 -36.64
N VAL A 297 12.21 -32.77 -37.22
CA VAL A 297 12.13 -31.45 -36.58
C VAL A 297 10.72 -30.92 -36.74
N VAL A 298 10.27 -30.15 -35.75
CA VAL A 298 9.06 -29.35 -35.84
C VAL A 298 9.48 -27.88 -35.88
N PHE A 299 8.99 -27.16 -36.88
CA PHE A 299 9.14 -25.72 -37.01
C PHE A 299 7.81 -25.08 -37.32
N GLY A 300 7.75 -23.75 -37.17
CA GLY A 300 6.54 -22.95 -37.18
C GLY A 300 6.50 -22.04 -35.96
N ASN A 301 5.35 -21.46 -35.66
CA ASN A 301 5.14 -20.61 -34.49
C ASN A 301 4.35 -21.34 -33.38
N SER A 302 4.12 -22.64 -33.52
CA SER A 302 3.59 -23.51 -32.48
C SER A 302 4.17 -24.92 -32.51
N LEU A 303 4.14 -25.59 -31.36
CA LEU A 303 4.32 -27.03 -31.28
C LEU A 303 2.98 -27.74 -31.54
N PRO A 304 2.99 -29.01 -31.97
CA PRO A 304 1.76 -29.77 -32.17
C PRO A 304 1.08 -29.92 -30.81
N LYS A 305 -0.15 -29.41 -30.67
CA LYS A 305 -0.91 -29.45 -29.42
C LYS A 305 -1.89 -30.61 -29.44
N SER A 306 -1.86 -31.44 -28.40
CA SER A 306 -2.96 -32.33 -28.05
C SER A 306 -4.05 -31.56 -27.28
N ILE A 307 -5.20 -32.19 -27.07
CA ILE A 307 -6.26 -31.64 -26.20
C ILE A 307 -5.74 -31.47 -24.76
N GLU A 308 -4.85 -32.34 -24.29
CA GLU A 308 -4.21 -32.18 -22.97
C GLU A 308 -3.28 -30.96 -22.94
N ASP A 309 -2.57 -30.67 -24.04
CA ASP A 309 -1.73 -29.46 -24.12
C ASP A 309 -2.58 -28.18 -24.11
N THR A 310 -3.76 -28.20 -24.73
CA THR A 310 -4.69 -27.06 -24.67
C THR A 310 -5.24 -26.84 -23.25
N LEU A 311 -5.41 -27.90 -22.47
CA LEU A 311 -5.79 -27.82 -21.05
C LEU A 311 -4.61 -27.32 -20.19
N ALA A 312 -3.39 -27.77 -20.48
CA ALA A 312 -2.18 -27.28 -19.81
C ALA A 312 -1.96 -25.78 -20.07
N ASP A 313 -2.19 -25.29 -21.29
CA ASP A 313 -2.16 -23.85 -21.62
C ASP A 313 -3.19 -23.06 -20.81
N GLN A 314 -4.36 -23.63 -20.53
CA GLN A 314 -5.37 -23.02 -19.67
C GLN A 314 -4.90 -22.98 -18.21
N GLU A 315 -4.28 -24.05 -17.72
CA GLU A 315 -3.69 -24.09 -16.38
C GLU A 315 -2.53 -23.09 -16.23
N GLU A 316 -1.72 -22.90 -17.27
CA GLU A 316 -0.65 -21.90 -17.30
C GLU A 316 -1.22 -20.48 -17.23
N LYS A 317 -2.26 -20.17 -18.02
CA LYS A 317 -2.96 -18.88 -17.94
C LYS A 317 -3.53 -18.61 -16.54
N ILE A 318 -4.07 -19.65 -15.88
CA ILE A 318 -4.53 -19.56 -14.48
C ILE A 318 -3.34 -19.30 -13.54
N GLY A 319 -2.20 -19.95 -13.79
CA GLY A 319 -0.94 -19.73 -13.07
C GLY A 319 -0.44 -18.30 -13.17
N ASP A 320 -0.35 -17.74 -14.38
CA ASP A 320 0.03 -16.35 -14.63
C ASP A 320 -0.94 -15.37 -13.93
N THR A 321 -2.23 -15.67 -13.95
CA THR A 321 -3.25 -14.88 -13.24
C THR A 321 -3.01 -14.89 -11.73
N ASN A 322 -2.65 -16.04 -11.16
CA ASN A 322 -2.33 -16.14 -9.74
C ASN A 322 -1.03 -15.40 -9.39
N GLU A 323 0.01 -15.44 -10.23
CA GLU A 323 1.24 -14.65 -10.06
C GLU A 323 0.92 -13.15 -10.04
N TYR A 324 0.11 -12.67 -10.99
CA TYR A 324 -0.35 -11.28 -11.02
C TYR A 324 -1.11 -10.89 -9.74
N ILE A 325 -2.01 -11.76 -9.27
CA ILE A 325 -2.76 -11.53 -8.03
C ILE A 325 -1.82 -11.41 -6.83
N ASP A 326 -0.79 -12.25 -6.74
CA ASP A 326 0.15 -12.22 -5.62
C ASP A 326 1.04 -10.97 -5.65
N ASP A 327 1.53 -10.57 -6.83
CA ASP A 327 2.24 -9.29 -7.00
C ASP A 327 1.38 -8.10 -6.56
N THR A 328 0.10 -8.08 -6.98
CA THR A 328 -0.86 -7.03 -6.60
C THR A 328 -1.11 -7.00 -5.10
N LYS A 329 -1.21 -8.17 -4.44
CA LYS A 329 -1.36 -8.25 -2.98
C LYS A 329 -0.15 -7.71 -2.25
N GLU A 330 1.07 -7.94 -2.74
CA GLU A 330 2.28 -7.38 -2.13
C GLU A 330 2.32 -5.85 -2.26
N GLU A 331 1.97 -5.29 -3.43
CA GLU A 331 1.86 -3.83 -3.63
C GLU A 331 0.85 -3.20 -2.66
N LEU A 332 -0.35 -3.77 -2.55
CA LEU A 332 -1.38 -3.29 -1.61
C LEU A 332 -0.92 -3.34 -0.16
N LYS A 333 -0.14 -4.35 0.24
CA LYS A 333 0.40 -4.44 1.61
C LYS A 333 1.39 -3.32 1.90
N GLU A 334 2.30 -3.03 0.96
CA GLU A 334 3.28 -1.96 1.09
C GLU A 334 2.57 -0.59 1.23
N GLU A 335 1.58 -0.32 0.39
CA GLU A 335 0.81 0.94 0.41
C GLU A 335 -0.02 1.12 1.70
N ILE A 336 -0.58 0.03 2.23
CA ILE A 336 -1.28 0.03 3.53
C ILE A 336 -0.31 0.38 4.66
N GLU A 337 0.89 -0.20 4.68
CA GLU A 337 1.85 0.04 5.76
C GLU A 337 2.38 1.48 5.72
N GLU A 338 2.65 2.04 4.53
CA GLU A 338 3.03 3.46 4.37
C GLU A 338 1.91 4.40 4.86
N THR A 339 0.65 4.09 4.54
CA THR A 339 -0.51 4.88 4.98
C THR A 339 -0.68 4.83 6.50
N LYS A 340 -0.45 3.65 7.10
CA LYS A 340 -0.50 3.45 8.55
C LYS A 340 0.59 4.21 9.28
N GLU A 341 1.82 4.26 8.75
CA GLU A 341 2.90 5.09 9.30
C GLU A 341 2.55 6.58 9.27
N LYS A 342 1.98 7.08 8.17
CA LYS A 342 1.54 8.48 8.06
C LYS A 342 0.46 8.83 9.10
N LEU A 343 -0.53 7.96 9.28
CA LEU A 343 -1.62 8.18 10.26
C LEU A 343 -1.13 8.14 11.72
N GLN A 344 -0.13 7.30 12.04
CA GLN A 344 0.52 7.30 13.37
C GLN A 344 1.33 8.58 13.67
N GLY A 345 1.65 9.38 12.64
CA GLY A 345 2.35 10.66 12.76
C GLY A 345 1.47 11.85 13.18
N GLU A 346 0.13 11.76 13.06
CA GLU A 346 -0.75 12.89 13.38
C GLU A 346 -1.26 12.85 14.82
N PHE A 347 -1.65 11.67 15.30
CA PHE A 347 -2.20 11.48 16.64
C PHE A 347 -1.46 10.41 17.43
N ARG A 348 -1.24 10.66 18.71
CA ARG A 348 -0.71 9.71 19.67
C ARG A 348 -1.68 9.56 20.82
N SER A 349 -2.05 8.33 21.15
CA SER A 349 -2.88 8.07 22.33
C SER A 349 -2.23 7.01 23.21
N GLU A 350 -2.39 7.17 24.53
CA GLU A 350 -1.80 6.26 25.49
C GLU A 350 -2.69 6.11 26.72
N ILE A 351 -2.77 4.89 27.24
CA ILE A 351 -3.37 4.58 28.54
C ILE A 351 -2.30 3.91 29.41
N LYS A 352 -1.90 4.56 30.50
CA LYS A 352 -0.92 4.05 31.47
C LYS A 352 -1.60 3.78 32.81
N LYS A 353 -1.32 2.63 33.42
CA LYS A 353 -1.75 2.28 34.78
C LYS A 353 -0.54 1.90 35.61
N THR A 354 -0.40 2.52 36.77
CA THR A 354 0.54 2.16 37.84
C THR A 354 -0.25 1.79 39.10
N ASP A 355 0.45 1.41 40.17
CA ASP A 355 -0.19 1.05 41.44
C ASP A 355 -0.90 2.25 42.10
N ASP A 356 -0.47 3.47 41.80
CA ASP A 356 -0.94 4.72 42.40
C ASP A 356 -1.69 5.65 41.42
N ARG A 357 -1.71 5.34 40.11
CA ARG A 357 -2.19 6.28 39.08
C ARG A 357 -2.76 5.61 37.83
N ILE A 358 -3.77 6.24 37.24
CA ILE A 358 -4.24 5.95 35.88
C ILE A 358 -4.11 7.23 35.04
N THR A 359 -3.43 7.16 33.90
CA THR A 359 -3.24 8.27 32.95
C THR A 359 -3.81 7.90 31.59
N LEU A 360 -4.64 8.78 31.02
CA LEU A 360 -5.13 8.69 29.64
C LEU A 360 -4.69 9.95 28.92
N GLU A 361 -4.04 9.81 27.78
CA GLU A 361 -3.53 10.93 26.98
C GLU A 361 -3.90 10.77 25.51
N VAL A 362 -4.30 11.87 24.88
CA VAL A 362 -4.43 12.00 23.43
C VAL A 362 -3.72 13.28 23.00
N GLU A 363 -2.71 13.13 22.17
CA GLU A 363 -1.91 14.19 21.57
C GLU A 363 -2.21 14.25 20.07
N HIS A 364 -2.54 15.44 19.57
CA HIS A 364 -2.38 15.78 18.16
C HIS A 364 -1.01 16.45 18.05
N ILE A 365 -0.08 15.81 17.33
CA ILE A 365 1.34 16.18 17.35
C ILE A 365 1.52 17.65 16.97
N ASN A 366 2.33 18.37 17.75
CA ASN A 366 2.60 19.82 17.61
C ASN A 366 1.40 20.77 17.79
N THR A 367 0.18 20.29 18.04
CA THR A 367 -1.00 21.17 18.13
C THR A 367 -1.61 21.20 19.53
N SER A 368 -2.00 20.05 20.09
CA SER A 368 -2.70 20.00 21.37
C SER A 368 -2.56 18.65 22.08
N ILE A 369 -2.69 18.67 23.41
CA ILE A 369 -2.76 17.46 24.24
C ILE A 369 -3.97 17.56 25.16
N ALA A 370 -4.75 16.49 25.23
CA ALA A 370 -5.75 16.27 26.26
C ALA A 370 -5.31 15.13 27.17
N ALA A 371 -5.36 15.33 28.49
CA ALA A 371 -4.93 14.35 29.47
C ALA A 371 -5.89 14.24 30.66
N ILE A 372 -6.06 13.02 31.15
CA ILE A 372 -6.76 12.68 32.40
C ILE A 372 -5.78 11.92 33.30
N ASP A 373 -5.54 12.42 34.50
CA ASP A 373 -4.69 11.79 35.53
C ASP A 373 -5.52 11.55 36.81
N ILE A 374 -5.73 10.29 37.15
CA ILE A 374 -6.52 9.85 38.31
C ILE A 374 -5.58 9.23 39.34
N LYS A 375 -5.60 9.80 40.55
CA LYS A 375 -4.92 9.27 41.75
C LYS A 375 -5.95 9.03 42.85
N ALA A 376 -5.50 8.44 43.96
CA ALA A 376 -6.38 8.15 45.10
C ALA A 376 -6.97 9.43 45.76
N ASP A 377 -6.23 10.54 45.73
CA ASP A 377 -6.56 11.80 46.42
C ASP A 377 -6.96 12.94 45.47
N ASN A 378 -6.73 12.79 44.17
CA ASN A 378 -7.10 13.80 43.18
C ASN A 378 -7.43 13.24 41.79
N ILE A 379 -8.18 14.01 41.02
CA ILE A 379 -8.44 13.78 39.60
C ILE A 379 -8.11 15.07 38.85
N ASN A 380 -7.22 15.00 37.87
CA ASN A 380 -6.82 16.13 37.03
C ASN A 380 -7.26 15.88 35.58
N LEU A 381 -8.04 16.79 35.02
CA LEU A 381 -8.36 16.83 33.59
C LEU A 381 -7.70 18.07 33.00
N SER A 382 -7.03 17.95 31.86
CA SER A 382 -6.38 19.10 31.22
C SER A 382 -6.43 19.03 29.71
N VAL A 383 -6.50 20.19 29.08
CA VAL A 383 -6.29 20.39 27.65
C VAL A 383 -5.28 21.52 27.49
N ASN A 384 -4.21 21.24 26.76
CA ASN A 384 -3.15 22.19 26.45
C ASN A 384 -3.08 22.40 24.94
N ASN A 385 -3.53 23.56 24.47
CA ASN A 385 -3.40 23.97 23.08
C ASN A 385 -2.07 24.71 22.89
N ARG A 386 -1.13 24.09 22.19
CA ARG A 386 0.22 24.62 21.95
C ARG A 386 0.25 25.71 20.89
N ILE A 387 -0.80 25.81 20.05
CA ILE A 387 -0.92 26.87 19.03
C ILE A 387 -1.38 28.17 19.71
N THR A 388 -2.45 28.11 20.51
CA THR A 388 -2.99 29.30 21.21
C THR A 388 -2.31 29.56 22.55
N ASN A 389 -1.46 28.66 23.04
CA ASN A 389 -0.85 28.69 24.39
C ASN A 389 -1.91 28.83 25.50
N GLU A 390 -3.06 28.18 25.29
CA GLU A 390 -4.15 28.11 26.24
C GLU A 390 -4.13 26.76 26.95
N MET A 391 -4.24 26.80 28.26
CA MET A 391 -4.35 25.63 29.11
C MET A 391 -5.64 25.71 29.91
N ALA A 392 -6.52 24.74 29.70
CA ALA A 392 -7.70 24.53 30.52
C ALA A 392 -7.46 23.34 31.45
N ALA A 393 -7.81 23.46 32.72
CA ALA A 393 -7.64 22.40 33.70
C ALA A 393 -8.81 22.34 34.70
N ILE A 394 -9.15 21.12 35.12
CA ILE A 394 -10.06 20.83 36.22
C ILE A 394 -9.31 19.95 37.21
N ASN A 395 -9.20 20.40 38.46
CA ASN A 395 -8.60 19.67 39.56
C ASN A 395 -9.69 19.35 40.60
N LEU A 396 -9.95 18.06 40.82
CA LEU A 396 -10.93 17.58 41.79
C LEU A 396 -10.20 16.92 42.95
N LYS A 397 -10.43 17.42 44.15
CA LYS A 397 -9.99 16.86 45.43
C LYS A 397 -11.20 16.70 46.35
N ALA A 398 -11.03 15.96 47.44
CA ALA A 398 -12.10 15.74 48.41
C ALA A 398 -12.65 17.04 49.03
N ASP A 399 -11.79 18.06 49.19
CA ASP A 399 -12.09 19.32 49.86
C ASP A 399 -12.26 20.51 48.88
N ASN A 400 -11.93 20.31 47.61
CA ASN A 400 -11.82 21.40 46.65
C ASN A 400 -12.06 20.95 45.20
N ILE A 401 -12.79 21.78 44.45
CA ILE A 401 -12.90 21.67 43.00
C ILE A 401 -12.38 22.98 42.42
N ASN A 402 -11.33 22.90 41.60
CA ASN A 402 -10.72 24.05 40.95
C ASN A 402 -10.83 23.91 39.43
N LEU A 403 -11.44 24.89 38.77
CA LEU A 403 -11.49 25.01 37.32
C LEU A 403 -10.66 26.22 36.93
N SER A 404 -9.79 26.09 35.94
CA SER A 404 -8.98 27.20 35.45
C SER A 404 -8.79 27.17 33.95
N VAL A 405 -8.71 28.36 33.35
CA VAL A 405 -8.25 28.58 31.99
C VAL A 405 -7.17 29.66 32.05
N ASN A 406 -6.01 29.36 31.51
CA ASN A 406 -4.87 30.27 31.45
C ASN A 406 -4.44 30.45 29.99
N ASN A 407 -4.50 31.68 29.49
CA ASN A 407 -3.88 32.06 28.23
C ASN A 407 -2.54 32.73 28.52
N ARG A 408 -1.45 32.04 28.18
CA ARG A 408 -0.08 32.51 28.47
C ARG A 408 0.40 33.60 27.52
N ILE A 409 -0.31 33.86 26.41
CA ILE A 409 0.00 34.96 25.50
C ILE A 409 -0.61 36.26 26.02
N THR A 410 -1.87 36.22 26.47
CA THR A 410 -2.58 37.42 26.97
C THR A 410 -2.39 37.65 28.47
N ASN A 411 -1.75 36.71 29.18
CA ASN A 411 -1.60 36.68 30.63
C ASN A 411 -2.94 36.77 31.37
N GLU A 412 -3.96 36.17 30.76
CA GLU A 412 -5.33 36.12 31.28
C GLU A 412 -5.58 34.79 31.97
N VAL A 413 -6.09 34.88 33.20
CA VAL A 413 -6.46 33.73 34.02
C VAL A 413 -7.90 33.89 34.45
N SER A 414 -8.71 32.88 34.13
CA SER A 414 -10.06 32.70 34.66
C SER A 414 -10.08 31.47 35.54
N ALA A 415 -10.63 31.58 36.74
CA ALA A 415 -10.68 30.48 37.70
C ALA A 415 -12.00 30.45 38.48
N ILE A 416 -12.43 29.23 38.82
CA ILE A 416 -13.51 28.95 39.76
C ILE A 416 -12.97 28.00 40.82
N ASP A 417 -13.03 28.39 42.08
CA ASP A 417 -12.62 27.60 43.23
C ASP A 417 -13.85 27.32 44.11
N VAL A 418 -14.21 26.05 44.26
CA VAL A 418 -15.33 25.60 45.08
C VAL A 418 -14.77 24.82 46.26
N ARG A 419 -15.18 25.22 47.47
CA ARG A 419 -14.90 24.53 48.73
C ARG A 419 -16.16 24.48 49.57
N ALA A 420 -16.17 23.64 50.60
CA ALA A 420 -17.25 23.67 51.58
C ALA A 420 -17.40 25.09 52.18
N GLY A 421 -18.58 25.69 52.04
CA GLY A 421 -18.90 27.02 52.58
C GLY A 421 -18.39 28.22 51.78
N ARG A 422 -17.69 28.02 50.65
CA ARG A 422 -17.15 29.10 49.82
C ARG A 422 -17.11 28.74 48.33
N ILE A 423 -17.55 29.66 47.48
CA ILE A 423 -17.31 29.65 46.04
C ILE A 423 -16.62 30.97 45.66
N GLU A 424 -15.49 30.89 44.99
CA GLU A 424 -14.78 32.03 44.44
C GLU A 424 -14.73 31.91 42.91
N ILE A 425 -15.20 32.94 42.22
CA ILE A 425 -15.06 33.08 40.77
C ILE A 425 -14.16 34.29 40.54
N ALA A 426 -13.06 34.11 39.83
CA ALA A 426 -12.10 35.17 39.59
C ALA A 426 -11.67 35.21 38.12
N VAL A 427 -11.55 36.42 37.58
CA VAL A 427 -10.93 36.69 36.29
C VAL A 427 -9.86 37.75 36.51
N SER A 428 -8.67 37.52 35.98
CA SER A 428 -7.55 38.43 36.13
C SER A 428 -6.72 38.52 34.86
N ASN A 429 -6.14 39.68 34.64
CA ASN A 429 -5.06 39.87 33.67
C ASN A 429 -3.85 40.41 34.44
N LEU A 430 -2.75 39.67 34.44
CA LEU A 430 -1.55 40.00 35.22
C LEU A 430 -0.84 41.25 34.70
N ASP A 431 -0.86 41.51 33.40
CA ASP A 431 -0.17 42.67 32.80
C ASP A 431 -0.94 43.98 33.01
N ARG A 432 -2.26 43.90 33.17
CA ARG A 432 -3.15 45.06 33.26
C ARG A 432 -3.57 45.40 34.69
N ASP A 433 -3.04 44.69 35.69
CA ASP A 433 -3.42 44.80 37.11
C ASP A 433 -4.95 44.86 37.30
N THR A 434 -5.67 44.09 36.48
CA THR A 434 -7.13 44.08 36.46
C THR A 434 -7.62 42.76 37.01
N LYS A 435 -8.45 42.81 38.06
CA LYS A 435 -9.00 41.64 38.74
C LYS A 435 -10.48 41.85 39.04
N SER A 436 -11.29 40.88 38.66
CA SER A 436 -12.70 40.82 39.01
C SER A 436 -12.96 39.54 39.77
N ALA A 437 -13.66 39.63 40.90
CA ALA A 437 -13.96 38.47 41.72
C ALA A 437 -15.39 38.51 42.27
N ILE A 438 -16.00 37.33 42.36
CA ILE A 438 -17.24 37.09 43.09
C ILE A 438 -16.93 36.04 44.16
N ASN A 439 -17.06 36.43 45.42
CA ASN A 439 -16.91 35.54 46.57
C ASN A 439 -18.27 35.30 47.18
N VAL A 440 -18.76 34.06 47.08
CA VAL A 440 -19.97 33.59 47.76
C VAL A 440 -19.53 32.81 49.00
N MET A 441 -19.92 33.28 50.17
CA MET A 441 -19.68 32.64 51.46
C MET A 441 -21.03 32.29 52.09
N GLN A 442 -21.01 31.45 53.13
CA GLN A 442 -22.24 31.02 53.82
C GLN A 442 -23.15 32.19 54.27
N ASN A 443 -22.56 33.31 54.70
CA ASN A 443 -23.29 34.46 55.25
C ASN A 443 -22.99 35.77 54.51
N SER A 444 -22.34 35.73 53.34
CA SER A 444 -22.05 36.95 52.60
C SER A 444 -21.80 36.69 51.12
N ILE A 445 -22.06 37.70 50.30
CA ILE A 445 -21.67 37.72 48.90
C ILE A 445 -20.91 39.03 48.66
N ASN A 446 -19.69 38.93 48.16
CA ASN A 446 -18.86 40.07 47.77
C ASN A 446 -18.61 40.03 46.26
N LEU A 447 -18.92 41.12 45.58
CA LEU A 447 -18.56 41.35 44.18
C LEU A 447 -17.54 42.47 44.18
N LYS A 448 -16.37 42.24 43.60
CA LYS A 448 -15.27 43.21 43.59
C LYS A 448 -14.67 43.32 42.19
N VAL A 449 -14.43 44.54 41.74
CA VAL A 449 -13.62 44.86 40.57
C VAL A 449 -12.48 45.78 41.03
N ASP A 450 -11.26 45.42 40.69
CA ASP A 450 -10.04 46.14 41.01
C ASP A 450 -9.24 46.38 39.72
N LYS A 451 -8.86 47.63 39.49
CA LYS A 451 -7.99 48.01 38.38
C LYS A 451 -6.99 49.05 38.87
N GLY A 452 -5.73 48.65 39.00
CA GLY A 452 -4.65 49.55 39.42
C GLY A 452 -4.91 50.24 40.78
N GLY A 453 -5.64 49.58 41.69
CA GLY A 453 -5.97 50.10 43.02
C GLY A 453 -7.28 50.88 43.12
N SER A 454 -7.94 51.20 42.01
CA SER A 454 -9.32 51.68 42.01
C SER A 454 -10.27 50.50 42.23
N ILE A 455 -10.96 50.52 43.36
CA ILE A 455 -11.83 49.42 43.79
C ILE A 455 -13.29 49.85 43.69
N THR A 456 -14.11 48.99 43.08
CA THR A 456 -15.56 49.01 43.23
C THR A 456 -16.00 47.69 43.82
N ASP A 457 -16.79 47.74 44.90
CA ASP A 457 -17.27 46.54 45.57
C ASP A 457 -18.72 46.65 46.05
N ILE A 458 -19.42 45.51 46.01
CA ILE A 458 -20.76 45.32 46.55
C ILE A 458 -20.69 44.19 47.58
N ASN A 459 -21.06 44.48 48.82
CA ASN A 459 -21.10 43.53 49.92
C ASN A 459 -22.54 43.31 50.37
N LEU A 460 -23.00 42.07 50.27
CA LEU A 460 -24.29 41.63 50.77
C LEU A 460 -24.05 40.75 52.00
N SER A 461 -24.69 41.08 53.11
CA SER A 461 -24.73 40.31 54.34
C SER A 461 -26.15 40.31 54.92
N PRO A 462 -26.48 39.45 55.90
CA PRO A 462 -27.80 39.42 56.51
C PRO A 462 -28.24 40.82 56.98
N GLY A 463 -29.28 41.36 56.33
CA GLY A 463 -29.86 42.65 56.66
C GLY A 463 -29.10 43.90 56.16
N VAL A 464 -27.97 43.75 55.46
CA VAL A 464 -27.17 44.90 54.99
C VAL A 464 -26.65 44.67 53.57
N ALA A 465 -26.81 45.68 52.71
CA ALA A 465 -26.16 45.77 51.41
C ALA A 465 -25.33 47.06 51.36
N THR A 466 -24.02 46.94 51.19
CA THR A 466 -23.09 48.07 51.07
C THR A 466 -22.55 48.14 49.64
N ILE A 467 -22.57 49.33 49.03
CA ILE A 467 -21.97 49.59 47.73
C ILE A 467 -20.89 50.64 47.92
N ASN A 468 -19.65 50.30 47.61
CA ASN A 468 -18.51 51.19 47.66
C ASN A 468 -18.02 51.46 46.24
N ALA A 469 -18.21 52.69 45.76
CA ALA A 469 -17.83 53.13 44.43
C ALA A 469 -17.74 54.66 44.38
N ASP A 470 -16.91 55.20 43.48
CA ASP A 470 -16.83 56.65 43.25
C ASP A 470 -18.15 57.24 42.71
N LYS A 471 -18.93 56.44 41.98
CA LYS A 471 -20.20 56.86 41.39
C LYS A 471 -21.19 55.70 41.30
N ILE A 472 -22.38 55.91 41.84
CA ILE A 472 -23.53 55.01 41.73
C ILE A 472 -24.62 55.72 40.93
N ASN A 473 -25.01 55.17 39.78
CA ASN A 473 -26.12 55.69 38.98
C ASN A 473 -27.38 54.88 39.27
N LEU A 474 -28.43 55.55 39.75
CA LEU A 474 -29.76 54.95 39.96
C LEU A 474 -30.74 55.61 38.98
N ASN A 475 -31.34 54.81 38.10
CA ASN A 475 -32.30 55.29 37.09
C ASN A 475 -33.71 54.83 37.45
N GLY A 476 -34.69 55.73 37.32
CA GLY A 476 -36.09 55.46 37.65
C GLY A 476 -36.48 55.92 39.06
N ALA A 477 -37.57 55.37 39.59
CA ALA A 477 -38.03 55.68 40.94
C ALA A 477 -37.13 54.99 41.98
N VAL A 478 -36.59 55.79 42.90
CA VAL A 478 -35.79 55.31 44.04
C VAL A 478 -36.55 55.62 45.32
N VAL A 479 -36.85 54.61 46.12
CA VAL A 479 -37.50 54.76 47.43
C VAL A 479 -36.45 54.57 48.50
N VAL A 480 -36.32 55.55 49.39
CA VAL A 480 -35.44 55.48 50.56
C VAL A 480 -36.33 55.59 51.79
N ASP A 481 -36.45 54.49 52.53
CA ASP A 481 -37.17 54.44 53.81
C ASP A 481 -36.17 54.59 54.96
N GLY A 482 -35.72 55.82 55.15
CA GLY A 482 -34.65 56.17 56.08
C GLY A 482 -34.01 57.51 55.75
N ASP A 483 -32.85 57.76 56.36
CA ASP A 483 -32.12 59.02 56.18
C ASP A 483 -31.21 58.99 54.96
N ILE A 484 -31.22 60.09 54.20
CA ILE A 484 -30.18 60.38 53.20
C ILE A 484 -29.20 61.36 53.85
N SER A 485 -27.96 60.94 54.06
CA SER A 485 -26.88 61.76 54.60
C SER A 485 -25.68 61.78 53.65
N GLY A 486 -24.93 62.88 53.61
CA GLY A 486 -23.77 63.02 52.74
C GLY A 486 -22.89 64.20 53.14
N ALA A 487 -21.61 64.14 52.77
CA ALA A 487 -20.64 65.21 53.01
C ALA A 487 -20.70 66.35 51.97
N THR A 488 -21.54 66.20 50.95
CA THR A 488 -21.65 67.09 49.78
C THR A 488 -23.12 67.44 49.50
N ASN A 489 -23.37 68.07 48.35
CA ASN A 489 -24.69 68.61 47.99
C ASN A 489 -25.65 67.51 47.50
N ILE A 490 -26.90 67.58 47.93
CA ILE A 490 -28.03 66.93 47.26
C ILE A 490 -28.61 67.93 46.26
N ASN A 491 -28.45 67.68 44.96
CA ASN A 491 -28.97 68.54 43.90
C ASN A 491 -30.23 67.93 43.28
N VAL A 492 -31.32 68.70 43.23
CA VAL A 492 -32.59 68.30 42.61
C VAL A 492 -32.93 69.29 41.51
N ASN A 493 -32.97 68.80 40.27
CA ASN A 493 -33.10 69.66 39.09
C ASN A 493 -34.52 70.14 38.79
N LYS A 494 -35.55 69.57 39.45
CA LYS A 494 -36.96 69.88 39.17
C LYS A 494 -37.70 70.37 40.41
N GLU A 495 -38.28 69.45 41.17
CA GLU A 495 -39.15 69.76 42.31
C GLU A 495 -38.81 68.83 43.48
N ILE A 496 -38.85 69.38 44.70
CA ILE A 496 -38.80 68.62 45.95
C ILE A 496 -40.15 68.79 46.63
N THR A 497 -40.80 67.68 46.97
CA THR A 497 -42.02 67.65 47.80
C THR A 497 -41.64 67.09 49.16
N VAL A 498 -41.88 67.86 50.23
CA VAL A 498 -41.63 67.41 51.61
C VAL A 498 -42.97 67.27 52.33
N GLY A 499 -43.03 66.34 53.28
CA GLY A 499 -44.21 66.09 54.11
C GLY A 499 -44.49 67.22 55.11
N GLN A 500 -44.70 66.89 56.39
CA GLN A 500 -45.22 67.84 57.36
C GLN A 500 -44.25 68.97 57.73
N ASN A 501 -42.94 68.70 57.77
CA ASN A 501 -41.93 69.66 58.25
C ASN A 501 -40.65 69.59 57.42
N ILE A 502 -40.02 70.75 57.23
CA ILE A 502 -38.62 70.87 56.79
C ILE A 502 -37.87 71.52 57.95
N ARG A 503 -36.84 70.84 58.47
CA ARG A 503 -35.95 71.40 59.49
C ARG A 503 -34.58 71.64 58.87
N MET A 504 -34.14 72.89 58.87
CA MET A 504 -32.82 73.29 58.39
C MET A 504 -32.02 73.81 59.58
N SER A 505 -30.87 73.21 59.84
CA SER A 505 -29.95 73.62 60.90
C SER A 505 -28.52 73.30 60.48
N GLY A 506 -27.57 74.18 60.77
CA GLY A 506 -26.15 73.98 60.50
C GLY A 506 -25.28 74.52 61.63
N SER A 507 -24.05 74.03 61.73
CA SER A 507 -23.03 74.60 62.62
C SER A 507 -22.26 75.70 61.86
N GLY A 508 -22.21 76.92 62.40
CA GLY A 508 -21.47 78.07 61.82
C GLY A 508 -22.31 79.05 60.99
N THR A 509 -21.69 79.81 60.08
CA THR A 509 -22.37 80.78 59.18
C THR A 509 -23.12 80.08 58.05
N SER A 510 -24.21 79.40 58.39
CA SER A 510 -25.12 78.79 57.42
C SER A 510 -26.09 79.85 56.88
N THR A 511 -26.16 80.02 55.55
CA THR A 511 -27.06 80.98 54.89
C THR A 511 -28.05 80.25 54.00
N ILE A 512 -29.34 80.57 54.12
CA ILE A 512 -30.38 80.09 53.21
C ILE A 512 -30.58 81.13 52.12
N TYR A 513 -30.34 80.76 50.86
CA TYR A 513 -30.59 81.62 49.70
C TYR A 513 -31.91 81.22 49.04
N PHE A 514 -32.88 82.14 49.02
CA PHE A 514 -34.07 82.02 48.18
C PHE A 514 -33.86 82.78 46.87
N ALA A 515 -34.26 82.20 45.74
CA ALA A 515 -34.25 82.92 44.47
C ALA A 515 -35.24 84.11 44.49
N ILE A 516 -34.97 85.13 43.67
CA ILE A 516 -35.65 86.44 43.63
C ILE A 516 -37.17 86.36 43.30
N ARG A 517 -37.69 85.18 42.94
CA ARG A 517 -39.13 84.92 42.74
C ARG A 517 -39.62 83.79 43.65
N CYS A 518 -39.91 84.13 44.90
CA CYS A 518 -40.67 83.28 45.80
C CYS A 518 -42.18 83.52 45.59
N SER A 519 -42.94 82.47 45.31
CA SER A 519 -44.40 82.49 45.23
C SER A 519 -44.96 81.65 46.38
N LEU A 520 -45.26 82.30 47.51
CA LEU A 520 -46.01 81.67 48.61
C LEU A 520 -47.51 81.75 48.28
N GLN A 521 -48.11 80.67 47.81
CA GLN A 521 -49.57 80.57 47.67
C GLN A 521 -50.14 79.69 48.78
N ASN A 522 -50.92 80.29 49.68
CA ASN A 522 -51.73 79.56 50.64
C ASN A 522 -53.14 79.34 50.06
N ARG A 523 -53.57 78.08 49.90
CA ARG A 523 -54.95 77.71 49.54
C ARG A 523 -55.79 77.53 50.81
N ALA A 524 -55.99 78.60 51.56
CA ALA A 524 -57.16 78.80 52.42
C ALA A 524 -57.17 80.23 52.99
N THR A 525 -58.30 80.91 52.74
CA THR A 525 -58.80 82.14 53.40
C THR A 525 -57.98 83.44 53.35
N LYS A 526 -58.64 84.50 52.87
CA LYS A 526 -58.22 85.91 52.95
C LYS A 526 -57.93 86.28 54.41
N GLY A 527 -56.66 86.31 54.77
CA GLY A 527 -56.13 86.82 56.03
C GLY A 527 -54.67 87.16 55.84
N ILE A 528 -54.30 88.40 56.18
CA ILE A 528 -52.94 88.93 56.04
C ILE A 528 -51.94 87.99 56.72
N CYS A 529 -51.07 87.35 55.93
CA CYS A 529 -49.94 86.59 56.46
C CYS A 529 -48.88 87.56 56.99
N LYS A 530 -48.93 87.86 58.30
CA LYS A 530 -47.73 88.28 59.03
C LYS A 530 -46.86 87.03 59.21
N GLY A 531 -46.02 86.74 58.22
CA GLY A 531 -44.92 85.80 58.35
C GLY A 531 -43.94 86.34 59.38
N ARG A 532 -44.14 86.02 60.66
CA ARG A 532 -43.17 86.27 61.71
C ARG A 532 -42.12 85.18 61.57
N PHE A 533 -40.98 85.48 60.95
CA PHE A 533 -39.77 84.72 61.20
C PHE A 533 -39.44 84.92 62.67
N ILE A 534 -39.90 84.01 63.52
CA ILE A 534 -39.41 83.95 64.89
C ILE A 534 -38.11 83.16 64.81
N ILE A 535 -37.01 83.88 64.62
CA ILE A 535 -35.69 83.37 64.92
C ILE A 535 -35.63 83.31 66.45
N HIS A 536 -35.67 82.11 67.03
CA HIS A 536 -35.23 81.89 68.41
C HIS A 536 -33.71 81.71 68.40
#